data_AF-A0A2U1MTM5-F1
#
_entry.id   AF-A0A2U1MTM5-F1
#
_cell.length_a   1.000
_cell.length_b   1.000
_cell.length_c   1.000
_cell.angle_alpha   90.00
_cell.angle_beta   90.00
_cell.angle_gamma   90.00
#
_symmetry.space_group_name_H-M   'P 1'
#
loop_
_entity.id
_entity.type
_entity.pdbx_description
1 polymer ?
#
loop_
_entity_poly.entity_id
_entity_poly.type
_entity_poly.pdbx_seq_one_letter_code
_entity_poly.pdbx_strand_id
1 'polypeptide(L)' 'MEKAEGVCGKEALELLNCVASSSFDQDKCIHLLNSLRKCVLDKKVKKFSLAEEKQTKIEDTVKNKTDL' A
#
# COMPACT_ATOMS: atom_id res chain seq x y z
N MET A 1 22.67 0.02 -8.78
CA MET A 1 21.62 0.32 -7.79
C MET A 1 20.56 -0.75 -7.92
N GLU A 2 20.57 -1.78 -7.09
CA GLU A 2 19.42 -2.68 -6.98
C GLU A 2 18.27 -1.90 -6.35
N LYS A 3 17.17 -1.74 -7.10
CA LYS A 3 15.92 -1.24 -6.52
C LYS A 3 15.51 -2.27 -5.47
N ALA A 4 15.42 -1.85 -4.21
CA ALA A 4 14.69 -2.63 -3.22
C ALA A 4 13.24 -2.73 -3.70
N GLU A 5 12.88 -3.85 -4.31
CA GLU A 5 11.50 -4.10 -4.72
C GLU A 5 10.66 -4.25 -3.45
N GLY A 6 9.71 -3.33 -3.27
CA GLY A 6 8.76 -3.41 -2.16
C GLY A 6 8.01 -4.73 -2.20
N VAL A 7 7.66 -5.27 -1.03
CA VAL A 7 6.87 -6.51 -0.93
C VAL A 7 5.57 -6.34 -1.72
N CYS A 8 5.27 -7.30 -2.61
CA CYS A 8 4.14 -7.26 -3.55
C CYS A 8 4.14 -6.08 -4.54
N GLY A 9 5.30 -5.43 -4.73
CA GLY A 9 5.43 -4.25 -5.59
C GLY A 9 5.21 -4.55 -7.07
N LYS A 10 5.53 -5.77 -7.51
CA LYS A 10 5.28 -6.21 -8.88
C LYS A 10 3.79 -6.27 -9.18
N GLU A 11 3.02 -6.97 -8.33
CA GLU A 11 1.57 -7.12 -8.50
C GLU A 11 0.86 -5.76 -8.42
N ALA A 12 1.33 -4.87 -7.51
CA ALA A 12 0.81 -3.52 -7.42
C ALA A 12 1.07 -2.71 -8.70
N LEU A 13 2.30 -2.77 -9.23
CA LEU A 13 2.67 -2.09 -10.47
C LEU A 13 1.85 -2.61 -11.66
N GLU A 14 1.66 -3.92 -11.78
CA GLU A 14 0.86 -4.53 -12.85
C GLU A 14 -0.61 -4.08 -12.79
N LEU A 15 -1.21 -4.05 -11.60
CA LEU A 15 -2.57 -3.55 -11.41
C LEU A 15 -2.69 -2.06 -11.76
N LEU A 16 -1.75 -1.22 -11.30
CA LEU A 16 -1.74 0.21 -11.61
C LEU A 16 -1.64 0.46 -13.12
N ASN A 17 -0.76 -0.28 -13.80
CA ASN A 17 -0.63 -0.21 -15.26
C ASN A 17 -1.90 -0.70 -15.97
N CYS A 18 -2.62 -1.68 -15.43
CA CYS A 18 -3.90 -2.13 -15.97
C CYS A 18 -4.96 -1.02 -15.93
N VAL A 19 -5.08 -0.34 -14.78
CA VAL A 19 -6.05 0.76 -14.58
C VAL A 19 -5.69 1.99 -15.41
N ALA A 20 -4.40 2.26 -15.63
CA ALA A 20 -3.93 3.36 -16.45
C ALA A 20 -4.03 3.10 -17.97
N SER A 21 -4.30 1.85 -18.38
CA SER A 21 -4.40 1.48 -19.79
C SER A 21 -5.56 2.18 -20.48
N SER A 22 -5.32 2.73 -21.68
CA SER A 22 -6.38 3.28 -22.53
C SER A 22 -7.35 2.21 -23.03
N SER A 23 -6.88 0.96 -23.18
CA SER A 23 -7.70 -0.23 -23.41
C SER A 23 -8.02 -0.92 -22.09
N PHE A 24 -8.80 -0.23 -21.25
CA PHE A 24 -9.19 -0.76 -19.95
C PHE A 24 -9.99 -2.05 -20.11
N ASP A 25 -9.53 -3.11 -19.43
CA ASP A 25 -10.18 -4.41 -19.35
C ASP A 25 -10.45 -4.72 -17.88
N GLN A 26 -11.72 -4.65 -17.49
CA GLN A 26 -12.13 -4.79 -16.10
C GLN A 26 -11.80 -6.17 -15.54
N ASP A 27 -12.05 -7.24 -16.30
CA ASP A 27 -11.83 -8.61 -15.82
C ASP A 27 -10.34 -8.87 -15.63
N LYS A 28 -9.52 -8.40 -16.57
CA LYS A 28 -8.06 -8.44 -16.44
C LYS A 28 -7.58 -7.71 -15.19
N CYS A 29 -8.07 -6.50 -14.92
CA CYS A 29 -7.66 -5.75 -13.74
C CYS A 29 -8.16 -6.41 -12.44
N ILE A 30 -9.35 -7.03 -12.44
CA ILE A 30 -9.85 -7.82 -11.30
C ILE A 30 -8.95 -9.03 -11.04
N HIS A 31 -8.48 -9.73 -12.08
CA HIS A 31 -7.52 -10.82 -11.92
C HIS A 31 -6.21 -10.35 -11.27
N LEU A 32 -5.66 -9.20 -11.71
CA LEU A 32 -4.46 -8.62 -11.12
C LEU A 32 -4.67 -8.16 -9.67
N LEU A 33 -5.85 -7.63 -9.35
CA LEU A 33 -6.23 -7.30 -7.97
C LEU A 33 -6.24 -8.53 -7.07
N ASN A 34 -6.77 -9.65 -7.55
CA ASN A 34 -6.78 -10.89 -6.79
C ASN A 34 -5.36 -11.44 -6.55
N SER A 35 -4.48 -11.33 -7.54
CA SER A 35 -3.05 -11.67 -7.39
C SER A 35 -2.37 -10.78 -6.34
N LEU A 36 -2.60 -9.47 -6.38
CA LEU A 36 -2.08 -8.54 -5.38
C LEU A 36 -2.59 -8.88 -3.97
N ARG A 37 -3.90 -9.12 -3.83
CA ARG A 37 -4.51 -9.52 -2.56
C ARG A 37 -3.88 -10.79 -2.00
N LYS A 38 -3.64 -11.79 -2.85
CA LYS A 38 -2.99 -13.04 -2.46
C LYS A 38 -1.58 -12.77 -1.91
N CYS A 39 -0.75 -12.01 -2.63
CA CYS A 39 0.59 -11.68 -2.17
C CYS A 39 0.57 -10.97 -0.80
N VAL A 40 -0.30 -9.97 -0.63
CA VAL A 40 -0.42 -9.19 0.62
C VAL A 40 -0.75 -10.08 1.81
N LEU A 41 -1.70 -11.01 1.64
CA LEU A 41 -2.10 -11.95 2.69
C LEU A 41 -0.99 -12.96 2.99
N ASP A 42 -0.38 -13.55 1.96
CA ASP A 42 0.69 -14.55 2.09
C ASP A 42 1.94 -13.97 2.77
N LYS A 43 2.29 -12.72 2.43
CA LYS A 43 3.45 -12.00 2.98
C LYS A 43 3.12 -11.24 4.28
N LYS A 44 1.87 -11.31 4.75
CA LYS A 44 1.39 -10.64 5.97
C LYS A 44 1.73 -9.15 6.02
N VAL A 45 1.59 -8.46 4.89
CA VAL A 45 1.89 -7.03 4.81
C VAL A 45 0.87 -6.26 5.64
N LYS A 46 1.33 -5.57 6.69
CA LYS A 46 0.44 -4.89 7.65
C LYS A 46 0.13 -3.44 7.28
N LYS A 47 1.05 -2.75 6.60
CA LYS A 47 0.92 -1.33 6.21
C LYS A 47 1.70 -1.06 4.93
N PHE A 48 1.11 -0.24 4.06
CA PHE A 48 1.80 0.43 2.97
C PHE A 48 1.81 1.92 3.30
N SER A 49 2.93 2.59 3.04
CA SER A 49 3.05 4.04 3.12
C SER A 49 3.64 4.53 1.82
N LEU A 50 3.17 5.67 1.34
CA LEU A 50 3.84 6.38 0.27
C LEU A 50 5.17 6.93 0.81
N ALA A 51 6.20 6.99 -0.03
CA ALA A 51 7.56 7.34 0.38
C ALA A 51 7.66 8.72 1.06
N GLU A 52 6.68 9.61 0.84
CA GLU A 52 6.60 10.96 1.40
C GLU A 52 5.93 11.04 2.79
N GLU A 53 5.39 9.95 3.35
CA GLU A 53 4.75 9.98 4.69
C GLU A 53 5.76 10.03 5.87
N LYS A 54 7.03 10.28 5.60
CA LYS A 54 8.03 10.54 6.64
C LYS A 54 7.93 11.99 7.12
N GLN A 55 6.95 12.27 7.99
CA GLN A 55 6.98 13.20 9.13
C GLN A 55 5.61 13.87 9.32
N THR A 56 4.73 13.24 10.09
CA THR A 56 3.77 13.96 10.97
C THR A 56 3.13 12.96 11.94
N LYS A 57 3.95 12.33 12.79
CA LYS A 57 3.48 11.78 14.07
C LYS A 57 4.56 11.98 15.12
N ILE A 58 4.59 13.19 15.67
CA ILE A 58 5.03 13.38 17.05
C ILE A 58 3.76 13.57 17.88
N GLU A 59 3.45 12.51 18.61
CA GLU A 59 2.89 12.48 19.97
C GLU A 59 1.46 12.98 20.23
N ASP A 60 0.50 12.05 20.11
CA ASP A 60 -0.59 11.95 21.08
C ASP A 60 -0.01 11.48 22.43
N THR A 61 0.50 12.40 23.26
CA THR A 61 0.77 12.12 24.67
C THR A 61 -0.33 12.71 25.54
N VAL A 62 -1.18 11.80 26.01
CA VAL A 62 -2.13 11.91 27.13
C VAL A 62 -1.62 12.83 28.25
N LYS A 63 -2.45 13.82 28.64
CA LYS A 63 -2.51 14.28 30.04
C LYS A 63 -3.94 14.71 30.41
N ASN A 64 -4.69 13.76 30.94
CA ASN A 64 -5.84 14.04 31.81
C ASN A 64 -5.36 14.21 33.26
N LYS A 65 -6.10 15.04 34.03
CA LYS A 65 -5.99 15.44 35.47
C LYS A 65 -5.21 16.76 35.66
N THR A 66 -5.69 17.80 36.37
CA THR A 66 -6.51 17.86 37.61
C THR A 66 -7.11 19.27 37.81
N ASP A 67 -8.22 19.34 38.55
CA ASP A 67 -8.84 20.48 39.25
C ASP A 67 -7.90 21.64 39.70
N LEU A 68 -8.29 22.89 39.38
CA LEU A 68 -8.75 23.95 40.31
C LEU A 68 -9.14 25.21 39.52
#